data_AF-A0A0U5F692-F1
#
_entry.id   AF-A0A0U5F692-F1
#
_cell.length_a   1.000
_cell.length_b   1.000
_cell.length_c   1.000
_cell.angle_alpha   90.00
_cell.angle_beta   90.00
_cell.angle_gamma   90.00
#
_symmetry.space_group_name_H-M   'P 1'
#
loop_
_entity.id
_entity.type
_entity.pdbx_description
1 polymer ?
#
loop_
_entity_poly.entity_id
_entity_poly.type
_entity_poly.pdbx_seq_one_letter_code
_entity_poly.pdbx_strand_id
1 'polypeptide(L)'
;MALPRIRSFLAPCALAFVAGCAAQSHPIALNGADSSVYEARGNEPFWNLSMADGTLALTSPDSPRLTRTISRAYTRGHSRYYEAPDMTVVTAPPAARTP
;
A
#
# COMPACT_ATOMS: atom_id res chain seq x y z
N MET A 1 18.65 -28.86 66.40
CA MET A 1 19.67 -28.07 65.67
C MET A 1 19.77 -28.64 64.27
N ALA A 2 19.22 -27.95 63.28
CA ALA A 2 19.21 -28.36 61.88
C ALA A 2 19.74 -27.19 61.03
N LEU A 3 20.84 -27.38 60.31
CA LEU A 3 21.35 -26.42 59.34
C LEU A 3 20.50 -26.51 58.06
N PRO A 4 20.00 -25.40 57.50
CA PRO A 4 19.58 -25.38 56.12
C PRO A 4 20.77 -25.06 55.20
N ARG A 5 20.89 -25.89 54.18
CA ARG A 5 21.82 -25.79 53.05
C ARG A 5 21.60 -24.51 52.27
N ILE A 6 22.67 -23.74 52.05
CA ILE A 6 22.72 -22.65 51.08
C ILE A 6 22.63 -23.28 49.68
N ARG A 7 21.53 -23.03 48.96
CA ARG A 7 21.44 -23.20 47.51
C ARG A 7 21.23 -21.83 46.89
N SER A 8 22.32 -21.25 46.42
CA SER A 8 22.31 -20.04 45.59
C SER A 8 21.62 -20.36 44.26
N PHE A 9 20.34 -20.03 44.16
CA PHE A 9 19.66 -19.96 42.87
C PHE A 9 19.90 -18.57 42.30
N LEU A 10 20.78 -18.51 41.29
CA LEU A 10 20.95 -17.36 40.41
C LEU A 10 19.59 -17.02 39.79
N ALA A 11 19.11 -15.82 40.08
CA ALA A 11 17.95 -15.20 39.46
C ALA A 11 18.29 -14.75 38.01
N PRO A 12 17.25 -14.52 37.18
CA PRO A 12 17.28 -14.74 35.74
C PRO A 12 17.78 -13.52 34.94
N CYS A 13 18.70 -13.74 34.00
CA CYS A 13 18.99 -12.82 32.89
C CYS A 13 18.52 -13.52 31.60
N ALA A 14 17.38 -13.15 31.04
CA ALA A 14 17.13 -11.95 30.23
C ALA A 14 17.28 -12.25 28.73
N LEU A 15 16.18 -11.92 28.02
CA LEU A 15 16.12 -11.46 26.63
C LEU A 15 16.37 -12.47 25.50
N ALA A 16 15.26 -12.89 24.88
CA ALA A 16 15.13 -12.85 23.43
C ALA A 16 13.64 -12.83 23.01
N PHE A 17 12.92 -11.78 23.40
CA PHE A 17 11.71 -11.42 22.66
C PHE A 17 12.19 -10.65 21.42
N VAL A 18 12.48 -11.38 20.34
CA VAL A 18 12.62 -10.75 19.03
C VAL A 18 11.23 -10.25 18.68
N ALA A 19 10.95 -9.02 19.09
CA ALA A 19 9.79 -8.28 18.66
C ALA A 19 9.84 -8.28 17.13
N GLY A 20 8.99 -9.12 16.52
CA GLY A 20 8.71 -9.01 15.11
C GLY A 20 8.31 -7.57 14.87
N CYS A 21 9.11 -6.85 14.09
CA CYS A 21 8.66 -5.64 13.43
C CYS A 21 7.58 -6.08 12.43
N ALA A 22 6.40 -6.44 12.95
CA ALA A 22 5.19 -6.38 12.17
C ALA A 22 5.11 -4.92 11.76
N ALA A 23 5.35 -4.65 10.48
CA ALA A 23 5.13 -3.34 9.89
C ALA A 23 3.71 -2.95 10.28
N GLN A 24 3.60 -2.08 11.29
CA GLN A 24 2.34 -1.67 11.84
C GLN A 24 1.69 -0.87 10.73
N SER A 25 0.74 -1.50 10.01
CA SER A 25 -0.01 -0.80 8.99
C SER A 25 -0.92 0.17 9.72
N HIS A 26 -0.44 1.38 9.95
CA HIS A 26 -1.28 2.45 10.42
C HIS A 26 -2.20 2.81 9.24
N PRO A 27 -3.50 2.48 9.30
CA PRO A 27 -4.42 3.03 8.32
C PRO A 27 -4.30 4.55 8.43
N ILE A 28 -3.97 5.21 7.32
CA ILE A 28 -4.10 6.65 7.27
C ILE A 28 -5.60 6.90 7.38
N ALA A 29 -6.04 7.45 8.53
CA ALA A 29 -7.36 8.03 8.61
C ALA A 29 -7.44 9.05 7.47
N LEU A 30 -8.45 8.94 6.61
CA LEU A 30 -8.81 9.95 5.61
C LEU A 30 -9.29 11.21 6.35
N ASN A 31 -8.41 11.80 7.15
CA ASN A 31 -8.72 12.92 8.02
C ASN A 31 -8.19 14.17 7.32
N GLY A 32 -9.09 14.83 6.59
CA GLY A 32 -8.78 15.99 5.79
C GLY A 32 -8.53 15.59 4.33
N ALA A 33 -9.19 16.31 3.43
CA ALA A 33 -9.04 16.20 1.99
C ALA A 33 -7.56 16.09 1.59
N ASP A 34 -7.10 14.87 1.26
CA ASP A 34 -5.93 14.70 0.40
C ASP A 34 -6.32 15.27 -0.97
N SER A 35 -6.26 16.60 -1.08
CA SER A 35 -6.49 17.38 -2.31
C SER A 35 -5.34 17.23 -3.31
N SER A 36 -4.34 16.40 -2.98
CA SER A 36 -3.22 16.11 -3.85
C SER A 36 -3.69 15.26 -5.01
N VAL A 37 -3.63 15.87 -6.20
CA VAL A 37 -3.89 15.18 -7.46
C VAL A 37 -2.58 14.55 -7.93
N TYR A 38 -2.55 13.22 -8.03
CA TYR A 38 -1.46 12.51 -8.70
C TYR A 38 -1.89 12.11 -10.09
N GLU A 39 -1.03 12.34 -11.09
CA GLU A 39 -1.28 11.94 -12.48
C GLU A 39 -0.09 11.17 -13.05
N ALA A 40 -0.38 10.16 -13.86
CA ALA A 40 0.59 9.47 -14.69
C ALA A 40 0.00 9.23 -16.09
N ARG A 41 0.82 9.36 -17.12
CA ARG A 41 0.40 9.22 -18.52
C ARG A 41 1.35 8.30 -19.28
N GLY A 42 0.79 7.46 -20.14
CA GLY A 42 1.52 6.65 -21.12
C GLY A 42 1.26 7.16 -22.53
N ASN A 43 2.27 7.07 -23.41
CA ASN A 43 2.19 7.59 -24.77
C ASN A 43 1.55 6.60 -25.76
N GLU A 44 2.03 5.35 -25.83
CA GLU A 44 1.45 4.34 -26.72
C GLU A 44 1.52 2.93 -26.08
N PRO A 45 0.37 2.21 -25.93
CA PRO A 45 -0.99 2.72 -26.11
C PRO A 45 -1.28 3.85 -25.11
N PHE A 46 -1.98 4.90 -25.55
CA PHE A 46 -2.25 6.07 -24.71
C PHE A 46 -3.07 5.67 -23.48
N TRP A 47 -2.68 6.18 -22.30
CA TRP A 47 -3.47 6.07 -21.08
C TRP A 47 -3.18 7.22 -20.11
N ASN A 48 -4.15 7.50 -19.24
CA ASN A 48 -4.03 8.46 -18.15
C ASN A 48 -4.57 7.85 -16.84
N LEU A 49 -3.73 7.80 -15.81
CA LEU A 49 -4.08 7.42 -14.45
C LEU A 49 -4.11 8.69 -13.59
N SER A 50 -5.21 8.93 -12.88
CA SER A 50 -5.30 10.02 -11.92
C SER A 50 -5.82 9.55 -10.57
N MET A 51 -5.35 10.20 -9.50
CA MET A 51 -5.79 9.94 -8.14
C MET A 51 -6.11 11.27 -7.46
N ALA A 52 -7.34 11.43 -7.02
CA ALA A 52 -7.83 12.62 -6.33
C ALA A 52 -9.05 12.27 -5.48
N ASP A 53 -9.26 12.98 -4.37
CA ASP A 53 -10.47 12.89 -3.54
C ASP A 53 -10.84 11.44 -3.17
N GLY A 54 -9.84 10.65 -2.74
CA GLY A 54 -10.03 9.24 -2.36
C GLY A 54 -10.40 8.31 -3.51
N THR A 55 -10.21 8.75 -4.76
CA THR A 55 -10.62 8.03 -5.96
C THR A 55 -9.43 7.83 -6.90
N LEU A 56 -9.32 6.63 -7.46
CA LEU A 56 -8.37 6.28 -8.52
C LEU A 56 -9.15 6.13 -9.82
N ALA A 57 -8.73 6.84 -10.86
CA ALA A 57 -9.35 6.82 -12.19
C ALA A 57 -8.33 6.46 -13.26
N LEU A 58 -8.74 5.65 -14.22
CA LEU A 58 -7.92 5.24 -15.36
C LEU A 58 -8.72 5.43 -16.65
N THR A 59 -8.12 6.12 -17.62
CA THR A 59 -8.72 6.40 -18.92
C THR A 59 -7.77 5.91 -20.02
N SER A 60 -8.31 5.21 -21.00
CA SER A 60 -7.65 4.86 -22.27
C SER A 60 -8.59 5.21 -23.43
N PRO A 61 -8.10 5.41 -24.67
CA PRO A 61 -8.94 5.77 -25.81
C PRO A 61 -10.01 4.71 -26.13
N ASP A 62 -9.63 3.44 -26.01
CA ASP A 62 -10.42 2.31 -26.50
C ASP A 62 -11.23 1.61 -25.39
N SER A 63 -11.22 2.14 -24.16
CA SER A 63 -11.94 1.54 -23.04
C SER A 63 -12.73 2.56 -22.24
N PRO A 64 -13.84 2.16 -21.61
CA PRO A 64 -14.54 3.01 -20.67
C PRO A 64 -13.63 3.51 -19.55
N ARG A 65 -13.82 4.76 -19.12
CA ARG A 65 -13.14 5.29 -17.93
C ARG A 65 -13.45 4.40 -16.74
N LEU A 66 -12.41 3.87 -16.10
CA LEU A 66 -12.52 3.17 -14.83
C LEU A 66 -12.35 4.14 -13.68
N THR A 67 -13.12 3.94 -12.62
CA THR A 67 -13.08 4.77 -11.41
C THR A 67 -13.36 3.88 -10.22
N ARG A 68 -12.47 3.92 -9.23
CA ARG A 68 -12.54 3.10 -8.02
C ARG A 68 -12.22 3.94 -6.80
N THR A 69 -13.01 3.76 -5.74
CA THR A 69 -12.69 4.31 -4.43
C THR A 69 -11.47 3.59 -3.86
N ILE A 70 -10.55 4.36 -3.28
CA ILE A 70 -9.40 3.83 -2.56
C ILE A 70 -9.92 3.17 -1.29
N SER A 71 -9.67 1.87 -1.15
CA SER A 71 -10.07 1.07 0.01
C SER A 71 -9.06 1.16 1.15
N ARG A 72 -7.79 1.43 0.85
CA ARG A 72 -6.73 1.55 1.86
C ARG A 72 -5.66 2.53 1.44
N ALA A 73 -5.22 3.36 2.38
CA ALA A 73 -4.04 4.20 2.24
C ALA A 73 -3.10 4.00 3.43
N TYR A 74 -1.81 3.80 3.19
CA TYR A 74 -0.80 3.60 4.23
C TYR A 74 0.60 3.98 3.77
N THR A 75 1.50 4.18 4.73
CA THR A 75 2.91 4.49 4.47
C THR A 75 3.77 3.27 4.82
N ARG A 76 4.75 2.96 3.96
CA ARG A 76 5.77 1.95 4.25
C ARG A 76 7.13 2.49 3.77
N GLY A 77 8.04 2.71 4.72
CA GLY A 77 9.30 3.41 4.46
C GLY A 77 9.05 4.87 4.04
N HIS A 78 9.67 5.30 2.94
CA HIS A 78 9.47 6.63 2.35
C HIS A 78 8.39 6.66 1.26
N SER A 79 7.63 5.58 1.11
CA SER A 79 6.62 5.42 0.05
C SER A 79 5.20 5.45 0.63
N ARG A 80 4.30 6.16 -0.06
CA ARG A 80 2.86 6.18 0.22
C ARG A 80 2.15 5.22 -0.74
N TYR A 81 1.33 4.35 -0.19
CA TYR A 81 0.60 3.31 -0.90
C TYR A 81 -0.89 3.62 -0.85
N TYR A 82 -1.55 3.46 -1.99
CA TYR A 82 -2.99 3.58 -2.15
C TYR A 82 -3.49 2.34 -2.87
N GLU A 83 -4.42 1.62 -2.24
CA GLU A 83 -5.02 0.40 -2.77
C GLU A 83 -6.47 0.69 -3.13
N ALA A 84 -6.88 0.28 -4.34
CA ALA A 84 -8.26 0.32 -4.81
C ALA A 84 -8.60 -1.05 -5.41
N PRO A 85 -9.82 -1.58 -5.20
CA PRO A 85 -10.17 -2.94 -5.60
C PRO A 85 -10.23 -3.11 -7.13
N ASP A 86 -9.77 -4.27 -7.60
CA ASP A 86 -9.98 -4.87 -8.92
C ASP A 86 -10.07 -3.87 -10.08
N MET A 87 -8.97 -3.18 -10.34
CA MET A 87 -8.81 -2.34 -11.53
C MET A 87 -7.93 -3.05 -12.55
N THR A 88 -8.58 -3.63 -13.56
CA THR A 88 -7.91 -4.24 -14.72
C THR A 88 -8.18 -3.40 -15.95
N VAL A 89 -7.13 -3.05 -16.70
CA VAL A 89 -7.26 -2.37 -17.98
C VAL A 89 -6.60 -3.17 -19.08
N VAL A 90 -7.33 -3.30 -20.18
CA VAL A 90 -6.86 -3.92 -21.41
C VAL A 90 -6.63 -2.80 -22.41
N THR A 91 -5.37 -2.47 -22.64
CA THR A 91 -4.97 -1.58 -23.73
C THR A 91 -4.44 -2.42 -24.88
N ALA A 92 -5.05 -2.28 -26.06
CA ALA A 92 -4.55 -2.86 -27.28
C ALA A 92 -3.75 -1.80 -28.06
N PRO A 93 -2.64 -2.16 -28.73
CA PRO A 93 -2.05 -1.30 -29.74
C PRO A 93 -3.09 -0.99 -30.83
N PRO A 94 -3.07 0.21 -31.44
CA PRO A 94 -3.91 0.46 -32.60
C PRO A 94 -3.65 -0.62 -33.65
N ALA A 95 -4.72 -1.16 -34.25
CA ALA A 95 -4.60 -2.14 -35.32
C ALA A 95 -3.67 -1.58 -36.40
N ALA A 96 -2.64 -2.35 -36.78
CA ALA A 96 -1.75 -1.97 -37.86
C ALA A 96 -2.63 -1.65 -39.09
N ARG A 97 -2.60 -0.39 -39.56
CA ARG A 97 -3.25 -0.05 -40.83
C ARG A 97 -2.54 -0.85 -41.91
N THR A 98 -3.22 -1.87 -42.44
CA THR A 98 -2.78 -2.56 -43.65
C THR A 98 -2.75 -1.52 -44.78
N PRO A 99 -1.60 -1.33 -45.46
CA PRO A 99 -1.49 -0.37 -46.56
C PRO A 99 -2.35 -0.76 -47.77
#